data_AF-A0A1H0TMT4-F1
#
_entry.id   AF-A0A1H0TMT4-F1
#
_cell.length_a   1.000
_cell.length_b   1.000
_cell.length_c   1.000
_cell.angle_alpha   90.00
_cell.angle_beta   90.00
_cell.angle_gamma   90.00
#
_symmetry.space_group_name_H-M   'P 1'
#
loop_
_entity.id
_entity.type
_entity.pdbx_description
1 polymer ?
#
loop_
_entity_poly.entity_id
_entity_poly.type
_entity_poly.pdbx_seq_one_letter_code
_entity_poly.pdbx_strand_id
1 'polypeptide(L)'
;MQDLRSKITFSVSAVLYVVFNTRIGGSAIETLKETLWQIVQTAPFVAGITYFIVALLQYMAGGDKVPWDRRLRLFFAIGIIAGLIYGIYEYAGVDLTGR
;
A
#
# COMPACT_ATOMS: atom_id res chain seq x y z
N MET A 1 7.06 11.60 -23.51
CA MET A 1 5.69 11.08 -23.73
C MET A 1 5.50 9.94 -22.73
N GLN A 2 4.58 10.05 -21.77
CA GLN A 2 4.31 8.94 -20.85
C GLN A 2 3.54 7.87 -21.61
N ASP A 3 4.18 6.74 -21.87
CA ASP A 3 3.60 5.57 -22.52
C ASP A 3 2.26 5.18 -21.89
N LEU A 4 1.27 4.82 -22.70
CA LEU A 4 -0.04 4.32 -22.25
C LEU A 4 0.11 3.21 -21.19
N ARG A 5 1.12 2.35 -21.36
CA ARG A 5 1.51 1.31 -20.40
C ARG A 5 1.79 1.87 -19.00
N SER A 6 2.51 2.98 -18.91
CA SER A 6 2.89 3.60 -17.64
C SER A 6 1.68 4.10 -16.85
N LYS A 7 0.70 4.69 -17.54
CA LYS A 7 -0.57 5.13 -16.95
C LYS A 7 -1.43 3.95 -16.49
N ILE A 8 -1.53 2.90 -17.30
CA ILE A 8 -2.30 1.70 -16.96
C ILE A 8 -1.69 1.03 -15.73
N THR A 9 -0.37 0.81 -15.69
CA THR A 9 0.28 0.20 -14.53
C THR A 9 0.10 1.03 -13.27
N PHE A 10 0.16 2.37 -13.36
CA PHE A 10 -0.09 3.25 -12.22
C PHE A 10 -1.52 3.09 -11.67
N SER A 11 -2.52 3.14 -12.56
CA SER A 11 -3.91 2.95 -12.17
C SER A 11 -4.18 1.58 -11.58
N VAL A 12 -3.60 0.52 -12.16
CA VAL A 12 -3.71 -0.85 -11.65
C VAL A 12 -3.09 -0.96 -10.26
N SER A 13 -1.91 -0.37 -10.02
CA SER A 13 -1.29 -0.36 -8.69
C SER A 13 -2.15 0.36 -7.65
N ALA A 14 -2.80 1.47 -8.01
CA ALA A 14 -3.70 2.18 -7.11
C ALA A 14 -4.94 1.35 -6.76
N VAL A 15 -5.54 0.67 -7.75
CA VAL A 15 -6.69 -0.22 -7.52
C VAL A 15 -6.28 -1.41 -6.65
N LEU A 16 -5.16 -2.06 -6.95
CA LEU A 16 -4.66 -3.16 -6.13
C LEU A 16 -4.36 -2.73 -4.70
N TYR A 17 -3.81 -1.53 -4.50
CA TYR A 17 -3.59 -0.99 -3.16
C TYR A 17 -4.89 -0.91 -2.35
N VAL A 18 -5.98 -0.43 -2.96
CA VAL A 18 -7.29 -0.40 -2.30
C VAL A 18 -7.78 -1.82 -2.02
N VAL A 19 -7.72 -2.72 -3.01
CA VAL A 19 -8.19 -4.11 -2.86
C VAL A 19 -7.48 -4.86 -1.74
N PHE A 20 -6.15 -4.72 -1.62
CA PHE A 20 -5.38 -5.38 -0.56
C PHE A 20 -5.55 -4.76 0.83
N ASN A 21 -6.01 -3.50 0.89
CA ASN A 21 -6.36 -2.85 2.15
C ASN A 21 -7.85 -2.98 2.48
N THR A 22 -8.66 -3.63 1.63
CA THR A 22 -10.06 -3.89 1.95
C THR A 22 -10.17 -4.86 3.12
N ARG A 23 -11.11 -4.55 4.03
CA ARG A 23 -11.51 -5.39 5.16
C ARG A 23 -13.00 -5.67 5.10
N ILE A 24 -13.36 -6.95 5.15
CA ILE A 24 -14.74 -7.41 5.01
C ILE A 24 -15.37 -7.42 6.41
N GLY A 25 -16.25 -6.46 6.66
CA GLY A 25 -17.05 -6.37 7.89
C GLY A 25 -18.45 -6.98 7.72
N GLY A 26 -19.24 -7.01 8.79
CA GLY A 26 -20.60 -7.59 8.80
C GLY A 26 -21.62 -6.83 7.93
N SER A 27 -21.28 -5.61 7.51
CA SER A 27 -22.06 -4.79 6.58
C SER A 27 -21.18 -4.00 5.61
N ALA A 28 -21.77 -3.50 4.51
CA ALA A 28 -21.05 -2.69 3.52
C ALA A 28 -20.47 -1.39 4.10
N ILE A 29 -21.17 -0.77 5.05
CA ILE A 29 -20.70 0.45 5.74
C ILE A 29 -19.53 0.12 6.66
N GLU A 30 -19.61 -1.01 7.36
CA GLU A 30 -18.56 -1.47 8.27
C GLU A 30 -17.29 -1.86 7.52
N THR A 31 -17.43 -2.58 6.41
CA THR A 31 -16.33 -2.90 5.46
C THR A 31 -15.60 -1.63 5.03
N LEU A 32 -16.35 -0.59 4.65
CA LEU A 32 -15.77 0.66 4.17
C LEU A 32 -15.06 1.41 5.30
N LYS A 33 -15.65 1.44 6.50
CA LYS A 33 -15.05 2.04 7.69
C LYS A 33 -13.75 1.33 8.09
N GLU A 34 -13.75 0.00 8.15
CA GLU A 34 -12.57 -0.80 8.51
C GLU A 34 -11.45 -0.65 7.49
N THR A 35 -11.80 -0.67 6.19
CA THR A 35 -10.84 -0.43 5.09
C THR A 35 -10.18 0.95 5.22
N LEU A 36 -10.98 2.02 5.43
CA LEU A 36 -10.43 3.37 5.61
C LEU A 36 -9.58 3.46 6.87
N TRP A 37 -10.00 2.83 7.96
CA TRP A 37 -9.27 2.82 9.21
C TRP A 37 -7.91 2.14 9.07
N GLN A 38 -7.86 1.00 8.39
CA GLN A 38 -6.62 0.31 8.07
C GLN A 38 -5.70 1.18 7.21
N ILE A 39 -6.23 1.84 6.18
CA ILE A 39 -5.44 2.75 5.33
C ILE A 39 -4.85 3.88 6.17
N VAL A 40 -5.63 4.51 7.06
CA VAL A 40 -5.15 5.59 7.92
C VAL A 40 -4.06 5.11 8.88
N GLN A 41 -4.17 3.90 9.43
CA GLN A 41 -3.17 3.36 10.33
C GLN A 41 -1.88 2.96 9.60
N THR A 42 -1.98 2.40 8.39
CA THR A 42 -0.83 1.89 7.64
C THR A 42 -0.14 2.97 6.81
N ALA A 43 -0.88 3.98 6.32
CA ALA A 43 -0.35 5.02 5.44
C ALA A 43 0.85 5.79 6.02
N PRO A 44 0.90 6.17 7.32
CA PRO A 44 2.08 6.82 7.89
C PRO A 44 3.33 5.94 7.86
N PHE A 45 3.20 4.65 8.16
CA PHE A 45 4.32 3.71 8.12
C PHE A 45 4.79 3.48 6.68
N VAL A 46 3.85 3.26 5.76
CA VAL A 46 4.14 3.07 4.33
C VAL A 46 4.81 4.32 3.75
N ALA A 47 4.34 5.52 4.11
CA ALA A 47 4.94 6.79 3.72
C ALA A 47 6.35 6.95 4.29
N GLY A 48 6.57 6.61 5.56
CA GLY A 48 7.88 6.64 6.20
C GLY A 48 8.90 5.73 5.51
N ILE A 49 8.53 4.48 5.24
CA ILE A 49 9.38 3.52 4.50
C ILE A 49 9.63 4.01 3.08
N THR A 50 8.60 4.53 2.40
CA THR A 50 8.75 5.09 1.06
C THR A 50 9.73 6.26 1.05
N TYR A 51 9.60 7.17 2.01
CA TYR A 51 10.51 8.32 2.16
C TYR A 51 11.94 7.85 2.40
N PHE A 52 12.14 6.87 3.28
CA PHE A 52 13.44 6.29 3.55
C PHE A 52 14.08 5.68 2.29
N ILE A 53 13.34 4.86 1.54
CA ILE A 53 13.82 4.28 0.27
C ILE A 53 14.14 5.38 -0.75
N VAL A 54 13.28 6.39 -0.88
CA VAL A 54 13.50 7.52 -1.78
C VAL A 54 14.73 8.34 -1.39
N ALA A 55 15.01 8.49 -0.09
CA ALA A 55 16.22 9.14 0.39
C ALA A 55 17.48 8.32 0.04
N LEU A 56 17.46 6.99 0.23
CA LEU A 56 18.55 6.11 -0.16
C LEU A 56 18.81 6.15 -1.67
N LEU A 57 17.75 6.11 -2.49
CA LEU A 57 17.87 6.20 -3.94
C LEU A 57 18.47 7.53 -4.40
N GLN A 58 18.05 8.65 -3.78
CA GLN A 58 18.63 9.97 -4.07
C GLN A 58 20.10 10.04 -3.66
N TYR A 59 20.45 9.47 -2.50
CA TYR A 59 21.83 9.39 -2.04
C TYR A 59 22.73 8.63 -3.03
N MET A 60 22.29 7.45 -3.48
CA MET A 60 23.02 6.64 -4.45
C MET A 60 23.13 7.28 -5.84
N ALA A 61 22.14 8.10 -6.22
CA ALA A 61 22.13 8.84 -7.49
C ALA A 61 22.90 10.17 -7.41
N GLY A 62 23.71 10.40 -6.38
CA GLY A 62 24.49 11.64 -6.23
C GLY A 62 23.65 12.89 -5.95
N GLY A 63 22.42 12.73 -5.44
CA GLY A 63 21.50 13.81 -5.11
C GLY A 63 20.38 14.05 -6.14
N ASP A 64 20.35 13.29 -7.23
CA ASP A 64 19.31 13.43 -8.24
C ASP A 64 17.91 13.10 -7.71
N LYS A 65 16.97 14.04 -7.88
CA LYS A 65 15.60 13.90 -7.38
C LYS A 65 14.84 12.79 -8.11
N VAL A 66 14.32 11.83 -7.35
CA VAL A 66 13.43 10.79 -7.88
C VAL A 66 12.10 11.43 -8.34
N PRO A 67 11.62 11.15 -9.57
CA PRO A 67 10.33 11.65 -10.08
C PRO A 67 9.14 11.22 -9.23
N TRP A 68 8.11 12.06 -9.12
CA TRP A 68 6.96 11.83 -8.24
C TRP A 68 6.17 10.55 -8.58
N ASP A 69 6.01 10.25 -9.87
CA ASP A 69 5.38 9.00 -10.35
C ASP A 69 6.05 7.76 -9.75
N ARG A 70 7.39 7.75 -9.65
CA ARG A 70 8.14 6.63 -9.08
C ARG A 70 7.98 6.54 -7.56
N ARG A 71 7.87 7.68 -6.86
CA ARG A 71 7.62 7.72 -5.41
C ARG A 71 6.24 7.16 -5.07
N LEU A 72 5.21 7.54 -5.82
CA LEU A 72 3.85 7.05 -5.63
C LEU A 72 3.74 5.54 -5.94
N ARG A 73 4.43 5.05 -6.98
CA ARG A 73 4.49 3.61 -7.24
C ARG A 73 5.15 2.83 -6.10
N LEU A 74 6.23 3.35 -5.53
CA LEU A 74 6.87 2.77 -4.34
C LEU A 74 5.89 2.73 -3.16
N PHE A 75 5.18 3.83 -2.91
CA PHE A 75 4.14 3.88 -1.88
C PHE A 75 3.08 2.79 -2.08
N PHE A 76 2.51 2.67 -3.29
CA PHE A 76 1.52 1.63 -3.58
C PHE A 76 2.10 0.22 -3.44
N ALA A 77 3.33 -0.03 -3.90
CA ALA A 77 3.95 -1.34 -3.80
C ALA A 77 4.17 -1.77 -2.34
N ILE A 78 4.73 -0.87 -1.51
CA ILE A 78 4.94 -1.14 -0.08
C ILE A 78 3.60 -1.29 0.64
N GLY A 79 2.62 -0.46 0.28
CA GLY A 79 1.27 -0.52 0.81
C GLY A 79 0.52 -1.80 0.48
N ILE A 80 0.70 -2.35 -0.73
CA ILE A 80 0.16 -3.65 -1.13
C ILE A 80 0.79 -4.77 -0.31
N ILE A 81 2.13 -4.75 -0.15
CA ILE A 81 2.84 -5.75 0.67
C ILE A 81 2.37 -5.69 2.13
N ALA A 82 2.27 -4.49 2.70
CA ALA A 82 1.78 -4.30 4.05
C ALA A 82 0.33 -4.77 4.21
N GLY A 83 -0.56 -4.36 3.31
CA GLY A 83 -1.97 -4.78 3.31
C GLY A 83 -2.13 -6.30 3.20
N LEU A 84 -1.33 -6.94 2.35
CA LEU A 84 -1.27 -8.39 2.22
C LEU A 84 -0.80 -9.06 3.52
N ILE A 85 0.30 -8.61 4.13
CA ILE A 85 0.81 -9.17 5.38
C ILE A 85 -0.23 -9.03 6.50
N TYR A 86 -0.85 -7.86 6.63
CA TYR A 86 -1.93 -7.65 7.60
C TYR A 86 -3.14 -8.54 7.29
N GLY A 87 -3.50 -8.72 6.01
CA GLY A 87 -4.60 -9.60 5.62
C GLY A 87 -4.31 -11.06 5.98
N ILE A 88 -3.09 -11.53 5.72
CA ILE A 88 -2.66 -12.87 6.12
C ILE A 88 -2.68 -12.99 7.65
N TYR A 89 -2.19 -12.00 8.39
CA TYR A 89 -2.23 -12.03 9.85
C TYR A 89 -3.66 -12.10 10.39
N GLU A 90 -4.60 -11.39 9.79
CA GLU A 90 -5.98 -11.29 10.27
C GLU A 90 -6.85 -12.46 9.85
N TYR A 91 -6.66 -13.00 8.64
CA TYR A 91 -7.50 -14.07 8.10
C TYR A 91 -6.85 -15.47 8.10
N ALA A 92 -5.51 -15.55 8.10
CA ALA A 92 -4.77 -16.82 8.18
C ALA A 92 -4.04 -16.99 9.53
N GLY A 93 -3.92 -15.93 10.32
CA GLY A 93 -3.38 -15.95 11.69
C GLY A 93 -4.42 -16.42 12.70
N VAL A 94 -4.69 -17.72 12.66
CA VAL A 94 -5.15 -18.54 13.80
C VAL A 94 -6.61 -18.31 14.24
N ASP A 95 -7.44 -19.33 14.00
CA ASP A 95 -8.45 -19.78 14.95
C ASP A 95 -7.79 -19.98 16.32
N LEU A 96 -7.63 -18.91 17.11
CA LEU A 96 -7.29 -19.00 18.55
C LEU A 96 -8.53 -19.31 19.39
N THR A 97 -9.63 -19.65 18.73
CA THR A 97 -10.83 -20.21 19.34
C THR A 97 -10.92 -21.68 18.98
N GLY A 98 -10.07 -22.47 19.65
CA GLY A 98 -10.56 -23.76 20.14
C GLY A 98 -11.66 -23.49 21.16
N ARG A 99 -12.91 -23.34 20.69
CA ARG A 99 -14.14 -23.51 21.45
C ARG A 99 -15.25 -24.00 20.52
#